data_AF-A0A511YSN6-F1
#
_entry.id   AF-A0A511YSN6-F1
#
_cell.length_a   1.000
_cell.length_b   1.000
_cell.length_c   1.000
_cell.angle_alpha   90.00
_cell.angle_beta   90.00
_cell.angle_gamma   90.00
#
_symmetry.space_group_name_H-M   'P 1'
#
loop_
_entity.id
_entity.type
_entity.pdbx_description
1 polymer ?
#
loop_
_entity_poly.entity_id
_entity_poly.type
_entity_poly.pdbx_seq_one_letter_code
_entity_poly.pdbx_strand_id
1 'polypeptide(L)'
;MIGFRLRTDQLLYDTYNSKMWCAAYIMNDGCSDDGFEYFRNWVISRGKDVYDKAKENPDTLISQKENGEDEMFDFESFWYVALEAFTKKTGKNLYDFIDYEHFKTTEGNYPQFEFDWKEEHPESMKKLCPQLFERFWN
;
A
#
# COMPACT_ATOMS: atom_id res chain seq x y z
N MET A 1 19.30 2.36 -6.36
CA MET A 1 18.35 1.54 -7.15
C MET A 1 18.02 0.26 -6.40
N ILE A 2 18.96 -0.66 -6.16
CA ILE A 2 18.71 -1.85 -5.30
C ILE A 2 18.20 -1.45 -3.91
N GLY A 3 18.92 -0.57 -3.20
CA GLY A 3 18.46 -0.10 -1.88
C GLY A 3 17.10 0.63 -1.89
N PHE A 4 16.67 1.19 -3.03
CA PHE A 4 15.32 1.74 -3.15
C PHE A 4 14.29 0.61 -3.19
N ARG A 5 14.48 -0.42 -4.04
CA ARG A 5 13.62 -1.61 -4.09
C ARG A 5 13.50 -2.28 -2.72
N LEU A 6 14.63 -2.57 -2.07
CA LEU A 6 14.65 -3.19 -0.74
C LEU A 6 13.90 -2.35 0.31
N ARG A 7 14.02 -1.02 0.22
CA ARG A 7 13.28 -0.14 1.13
C ARG A 7 11.79 -0.14 0.81
N THR A 8 11.39 -0.07 -0.45
CA THR A 8 9.99 -0.13 -0.87
C THR A 8 9.35 -1.45 -0.43
N ASP A 9 10.03 -2.58 -0.65
CA ASP A 9 9.64 -3.90 -0.18
C ASP A 9 9.37 -3.94 1.33
N GLN A 10 10.28 -3.41 2.14
CA GLN A 10 10.08 -3.30 3.58
C GLN A 10 8.85 -2.44 3.94
N LEU A 11 8.65 -1.31 3.27
CA LEU A 11 7.53 -0.40 3.56
C LEU A 11 6.18 -1.03 3.19
N LEU A 12 6.13 -1.80 2.10
CA LEU A 12 4.96 -2.56 1.69
C LEU A 12 4.66 -3.68 2.68
N TYR A 13 5.69 -4.41 3.11
CA TYR A 13 5.59 -5.46 4.12
C TYR A 13 5.02 -4.93 5.43
N ASP A 14 5.56 -3.82 5.91
CA ASP A 14 5.17 -3.14 7.15
C ASP A 14 3.71 -2.65 7.15
N THR A 15 3.09 -2.52 5.98
CA THR A 15 1.70 -2.04 5.83
C THR A 15 0.76 -3.14 5.30
N TYR A 16 1.23 -4.38 5.17
CA TYR A 16 0.40 -5.53 4.81
C TYR A 16 -0.37 -6.05 6.03
N ASN A 17 -1.53 -5.45 6.30
CA ASN A 17 -2.40 -5.85 7.41
C ASN A 17 -3.87 -5.53 7.12
N SER A 18 -4.78 -6.13 7.90
CA SER A 18 -6.22 -6.00 7.74
C SER A 18 -6.72 -4.54 7.78
N LYS A 19 -6.14 -3.69 8.63
CA LYS A 19 -6.58 -2.30 8.79
C LYS A 19 -6.20 -1.43 7.59
N MET A 20 -5.01 -1.63 7.04
CA MET A 20 -4.60 -0.94 5.81
C MET A 20 -5.47 -1.37 4.62
N TRP A 21 -5.80 -2.66 4.55
CA TRP A 21 -6.78 -3.18 3.58
C TRP A 21 -8.15 -2.54 3.71
N CYS A 22 -8.64 -2.34 4.95
CA CYS A 22 -9.91 -1.66 5.20
C CYS A 22 -9.91 -0.25 4.59
N ALA A 23 -8.83 0.51 4.79
CA ALA A 23 -8.69 1.85 4.21
C ALA A 23 -8.68 1.80 2.67
N ALA A 24 -7.91 0.88 2.07
CA ALA A 24 -7.86 0.71 0.62
C ALA A 24 -9.24 0.40 0.04
N TYR A 25 -9.96 -0.52 0.67
CA TYR A 25 -11.31 -0.93 0.25
C TYR A 25 -12.31 0.23 0.33
N ILE A 26 -12.35 0.96 1.44
CA ILE A 26 -13.26 2.10 1.59
C ILE A 26 -12.93 3.22 0.58
N MET A 27 -11.64 3.55 0.42
CA MET A 27 -11.23 4.68 -0.41
C MET A 27 -11.42 4.43 -1.91
N ASN A 28 -11.32 3.18 -2.35
CA ASN A 28 -11.44 2.79 -3.76
C ASN A 28 -12.79 2.14 -4.12
N ASP A 29 -13.77 2.12 -3.20
CA ASP A 29 -15.06 1.44 -3.39
C ASP A 29 -14.91 -0.04 -3.79
N GLY A 30 -14.03 -0.74 -3.06
CA GLY A 30 -13.58 -2.09 -3.35
C GLY A 30 -12.06 -2.19 -3.49
N CYS A 31 -11.53 -3.40 -3.39
CA CYS A 31 -10.09 -3.63 -3.56
C CYS A 31 -9.79 -5.09 -3.91
N SER A 32 -9.00 -5.32 -4.96
CA SER A 32 -8.38 -6.62 -5.25
C SER A 32 -7.00 -6.72 -4.60
N ASP A 33 -6.37 -7.90 -4.63
CA ASP A 33 -4.99 -8.08 -4.14
C ASP A 33 -4.00 -7.15 -4.86
N ASP A 34 -4.05 -7.09 -6.19
CA ASP A 34 -3.23 -6.18 -6.99
C ASP A 34 -3.55 -4.71 -6.68
N GLY A 35 -4.84 -4.38 -6.58
CA GLY A 35 -5.28 -3.03 -6.20
C GLY A 35 -4.75 -2.61 -4.83
N PHE A 36 -4.61 -3.56 -3.90
CA PHE A 36 -4.07 -3.30 -2.58
C PHE A 36 -2.55 -3.06 -2.60
N GLU A 37 -1.80 -3.75 -3.46
CA GLU A 37 -0.40 -3.40 -3.73
C GLU A 37 -0.30 -1.97 -4.26
N TYR A 38 -1.12 -1.61 -5.25
CA TYR A 38 -1.06 -0.30 -5.89
C TYR A 38 -1.45 0.82 -4.92
N PHE A 39 -2.43 0.58 -4.06
CA PHE A 39 -2.81 1.49 -2.98
C PHE A 39 -1.65 1.74 -2.00
N ARG A 40 -0.95 0.69 -1.55
CA ARG A 40 0.20 0.89 -0.64
C ARG A 40 1.38 1.57 -1.33
N ASN A 41 1.61 1.32 -2.61
CA ASN A 41 2.56 2.09 -3.40
C ASN A 41 2.18 3.58 -3.44
N TRP A 42 0.89 3.88 -3.64
CA TRP A 42 0.38 5.24 -3.55
C TRP A 42 0.63 5.85 -2.17
N VAL A 43 0.34 5.15 -1.07
CA VAL A 43 0.63 5.63 0.30
C VAL A 43 2.11 5.97 0.49
N ILE A 44 3.03 5.11 0.01
CA ILE A 44 4.47 5.35 0.08
C ILE A 44 4.86 6.62 -0.70
N SER A 45 4.24 6.83 -1.86
CA SER A 45 4.52 7.98 -2.72
C SER A 45 4.12 9.34 -2.11
N ARG A 46 3.17 9.35 -1.16
CA ARG A 46 2.75 10.56 -0.43
C ARG A 46 3.81 11.08 0.54
N GLY A 47 4.93 10.36 0.69
CA GLY A 47 6.07 10.77 1.50
C GLY A 47 6.01 10.26 2.93
N LYS A 48 7.13 10.46 3.64
CA LYS A 48 7.40 9.85 4.95
C LYS A 48 6.32 10.12 5.99
N ASP A 49 5.90 11.39 6.14
CA ASP A 49 4.98 11.77 7.20
C ASP A 49 3.57 11.19 7.00
N VAL A 50 3.13 11.09 5.75
CA VAL A 50 1.84 10.46 5.41
C VAL A 50 1.93 8.96 5.62
N TYR A 51 3.00 8.33 5.12
CA TYR A 51 3.24 6.90 5.29
C TYR A 51 3.27 6.48 6.77
N ASP A 52 4.06 7.17 7.61
CA ASP A 52 4.21 6.80 9.02
C ASP A 52 2.87 6.92 9.78
N LYS A 53 2.12 8.01 9.54
CA LYS A 53 0.78 8.18 10.12
C LYS A 53 -0.20 7.12 9.65
N ALA A 54 -0.19 6.79 8.35
CA ALA A 54 -1.07 5.76 7.79
C ALA A 54 -0.70 4.36 8.30
N LYS A 55 0.60 4.07 8.48
CA LYS A 55 1.07 2.81 9.07
C LYS A 55 0.56 2.62 10.50
N GLU A 56 0.57 3.68 11.31
CA GLU A 56 0.01 3.65 12.68
C GLU A 56 -1.53 3.62 12.67
N ASN A 57 -2.14 4.44 11.82
CA ASN A 57 -3.59 4.55 11.69
C ASN A 57 -3.99 4.91 10.24
N PRO A 58 -4.43 3.93 9.43
CA PRO A 58 -4.83 4.15 8.04
C PRO A 58 -5.95 5.18 7.87
N ASP A 59 -6.79 5.38 8.89
CA ASP A 59 -7.86 6.38 8.88
C ASP A 59 -7.35 7.83 8.71
N THR A 60 -6.06 8.08 8.97
CA THR A 60 -5.41 9.38 8.74
C THR A 60 -5.25 9.74 7.26
N LEU A 61 -5.43 8.77 6.36
CA LEU A 61 -5.40 8.98 4.91
C LEU A 61 -6.54 9.87 4.41
N ILE A 62 -7.55 10.15 5.24
CA ILE A 62 -8.57 11.16 4.97
C ILE A 62 -7.98 12.52 4.59
N SER A 63 -6.80 12.85 5.13
CA SER A 63 -6.05 14.08 4.84
C SER A 63 -5.51 14.15 3.40
N GLN A 64 -5.44 13.03 2.70
CA GLN A 64 -4.95 12.94 1.33
C GLN A 64 -6.04 13.12 0.28
N LYS A 65 -7.30 13.30 0.71
CA LYS A 65 -8.39 13.62 -0.22
C LYS A 65 -8.23 15.05 -0.72
N GLU A 66 -7.90 15.20 -2.00
CA GLU A 66 -7.94 16.48 -2.70
C GLU A 66 -9.36 16.72 -3.24
N ASN A 67 -9.82 17.97 -3.27
CA ASN A 67 -11.18 18.28 -3.71
C ASN A 67 -11.25 18.21 -5.25
N GLY A 68 -12.05 17.28 -5.78
CA GLY A 68 -12.42 17.26 -7.20
C GLY A 68 -11.70 16.21 -8.06
N GLU A 69 -11.00 15.25 -7.47
CA GLU A 69 -10.44 14.10 -8.20
C GLU A 69 -11.32 12.86 -8.00
N ASP A 70 -11.75 12.27 -9.13
CA ASP A 70 -12.44 10.97 -9.23
C ASP A 70 -11.42 9.84 -9.53
N GLU A 71 -10.14 10.03 -9.18
CA GLU A 71 -9.11 9.03 -9.44
C GLU A 71 -9.04 8.01 -8.31
N MET A 72 -8.83 6.74 -8.68
CA MET A 72 -8.51 5.69 -7.73
C MET A 72 -7.22 6.04 -6.99
N PHE A 73 -7.17 5.70 -5.71
CA PHE A 73 -5.98 5.83 -4.88
C PHE A 73 -5.02 4.68 -5.19
N ASP A 74 -4.40 4.73 -6.37
CA ASP A 74 -3.44 3.73 -6.84
C ASP A 74 -2.18 4.38 -7.40
N PHE A 75 -1.08 3.62 -7.43
CA PHE A 75 0.14 4.04 -8.11
C PHE A 75 1.01 2.85 -8.51
N GLU A 76 0.50 2.00 -9.41
CA GLU A 76 1.19 0.79 -9.88
C GLU A 76 2.63 1.09 -10.35
N SER A 77 2.81 2.15 -11.16
CA SER A 77 4.11 2.46 -11.76
C SER A 77 5.22 2.75 -10.75
N PHE A 78 4.89 3.10 -9.50
CA PHE A 78 5.86 3.28 -8.42
C PHE A 78 6.67 2.00 -8.14
N TRP A 79 6.05 0.82 -8.31
CA TRP A 79 6.70 -0.48 -8.11
C TRP A 79 7.90 -0.69 -9.03
N TYR A 80 7.78 -0.20 -10.26
CA TYR A 80 8.74 -0.43 -11.34
C TYR A 80 9.89 0.58 -11.34
N VAL A 81 9.81 1.69 -10.60
CA VAL A 81 10.80 2.79 -10.61
C VAL A 81 12.24 2.29 -10.46
N ALA A 82 12.52 1.46 -9.45
CA ALA A 82 13.87 0.94 -9.24
C ALA A 82 14.29 -0.09 -10.29
N LEU A 83 13.35 -0.89 -10.78
CA LEU A 83 13.59 -1.93 -11.77
C LEU A 83 13.97 -1.30 -13.11
N GLU A 84 13.17 -0.34 -13.58
CA GLU A 84 13.39 0.37 -14.83
C GLU A 84 14.67 1.20 -14.78
N ALA A 85 14.90 1.95 -13.70
CA ALA A 85 16.12 2.73 -13.54
C ALA A 85 17.37 1.84 -13.57
N PHE A 86 17.31 0.68 -12.91
CA PHE A 86 18.42 -0.28 -12.88
C PHE A 86 18.67 -0.91 -14.25
N THR A 87 17.60 -1.39 -14.90
CA THR A 87 17.67 -1.95 -16.26
C THR A 87 18.20 -0.92 -17.24
N LYS A 88 17.70 0.31 -17.23
CA LYS A 88 18.16 1.37 -18.13
C LYS A 88 19.63 1.74 -17.93
N LYS A 89 20.11 1.73 -16.68
CA LYS A 89 21.51 2.05 -16.37
C LYS A 89 22.48 0.91 -16.66
N THR A 90 22.05 -0.34 -16.48
CA THR A 90 22.97 -1.49 -16.44
C THR A 90 22.74 -2.53 -17.54
N GLY A 91 21.57 -2.52 -18.17
CA GLY A 91 21.11 -3.58 -19.09
C GLY A 91 20.78 -4.91 -18.41
N LYS A 92 20.72 -4.96 -17.07
CA LYS A 92 20.52 -6.19 -16.29
C LYS A 92 19.23 -6.16 -15.48
N ASN A 93 18.73 -7.32 -15.08
CA ASN A 93 17.60 -7.43 -14.17
C ASN A 93 18.05 -7.16 -12.73
N LEU A 94 17.33 -6.29 -12.00
CA LEU A 94 17.64 -5.94 -10.61
C LEU A 94 17.52 -7.14 -9.66
N TYR A 95 16.56 -8.04 -9.91
CA TYR A 95 16.27 -9.17 -9.02
C TYR A 95 17.43 -10.17 -8.92
N ASP A 96 18.29 -10.24 -9.94
CA ASP A 96 19.51 -11.07 -9.94
C ASP A 96 20.56 -10.59 -8.90
N PHE A 97 20.36 -9.41 -8.32
CA PHE A 97 21.28 -8.75 -7.38
C PHE A 97 20.70 -8.60 -5.97
N ILE A 98 19.59 -9.26 -5.67
CA ILE A 98 19.00 -9.30 -4.33
C ILE A 98 19.41 -10.60 -3.64
N ASP A 99 19.93 -10.46 -2.41
CA ASP A 99 20.21 -11.58 -1.52
C ASP A 99 18.93 -12.00 -0.80
N TYR A 100 18.17 -12.91 -1.41
CA TYR A 100 16.94 -13.45 -0.84
C TYR A 100 17.19 -14.43 0.32
N GLU A 101 18.43 -14.84 0.60
CA GLU A 101 18.72 -15.64 1.79
C GLU A 101 18.54 -14.79 3.04
N HIS A 102 18.97 -13.53 3.00
CA HIS A 102 18.89 -12.60 4.13
C HIS A 102 17.72 -11.62 4.04
N PHE A 103 17.30 -11.22 2.84
CA PHE A 103 16.18 -10.30 2.65
C PHE A 103 14.86 -11.05 2.49
N LYS A 104 14.02 -11.02 3.53
CA LYS A 104 12.77 -11.79 3.60
C LYS A 104 11.50 -10.96 3.49
N THR A 105 11.59 -9.63 3.55
CA THR A 105 10.42 -8.75 3.54
C THR A 105 9.97 -8.49 2.12
N THR A 106 9.46 -9.52 1.46
CA THR A 106 8.99 -9.49 0.07
C THR A 106 7.53 -9.91 0.00
N GLU A 107 6.88 -9.64 -1.13
CA GLU A 107 5.47 -9.99 -1.38
C GLU A 107 5.14 -11.46 -1.06
N GLY A 108 5.96 -12.40 -1.56
CA GLY A 108 5.79 -13.83 -1.30
C GLY A 108 5.99 -14.27 0.16
N ASN A 109 6.40 -13.36 1.05
CA ASN A 109 6.65 -13.64 2.46
C ASN A 109 5.77 -12.81 3.41
N TYR A 110 4.77 -12.10 2.89
CA TYR A 110 3.87 -11.31 3.71
C TYR A 110 3.23 -12.14 4.85
N PRO A 111 3.01 -11.51 6.02
CA PRO A 111 2.39 -12.21 7.15
C PRO A 111 0.96 -12.61 6.80
N GLN A 112 0.57 -13.80 7.21
CA GLN A 112 -0.82 -14.24 7.14
C GLN A 112 -1.63 -13.53 8.24
N PHE A 113 -2.82 -13.06 7.90
CA PHE A 113 -3.76 -12.48 8.85
C PHE A 113 -5.21 -12.79 8.43
N GLU A 114 -6.14 -12.65 9.37
CA GLU A 114 -7.57 -12.66 9.09
C GLU A 114 -8.11 -11.23 9.05
N PHE A 115 -9.15 -10.98 8.26
CA PHE A 115 -9.76 -9.66 8.21
C PHE A 115 -10.56 -9.37 9.49
N ASP A 116 -10.25 -8.25 10.14
CA ASP A 116 -10.99 -7.73 11.30
C ASP A 116 -12.31 -7.03 10.90
N TRP A 117 -12.60 -6.98 9.60
CA TRP A 117 -13.78 -6.38 9.01
C TRP A 117 -14.37 -7.27 7.92
N LYS A 118 -15.63 -7.03 7.58
CA LYS A 118 -16.39 -7.78 6.57
C LYS A 118 -17.25 -6.84 5.76
N GLU A 119 -17.25 -7.03 4.45
CA GLU A 119 -18.09 -6.26 3.52
C GLU A 119 -19.58 -6.39 3.86
N GLU A 120 -20.04 -7.59 4.23
CA GLU A 120 -21.46 -7.83 4.58
C GLU A 120 -21.86 -7.17 5.92
N HIS A 121 -20.88 -6.64 6.67
CA HIS A 121 -21.08 -5.92 7.91
C HIS A 121 -20.32 -4.58 7.90
N PRO A 122 -20.76 -3.57 7.13
CA PRO A 122 -20.03 -2.31 6.95
C PRO A 122 -19.66 -1.57 8.24
N GLU A 123 -20.47 -1.70 9.29
CA GLU A 123 -20.15 -1.15 10.62
C GLU A 123 -18.84 -1.69 11.22
N SER A 124 -18.36 -2.86 10.77
CA SER A 124 -17.03 -3.37 11.14
C SER A 124 -15.90 -2.54 10.53
N MET A 125 -16.05 -2.09 9.27
CA MET A 125 -15.11 -1.19 8.61
C MET A 125 -15.12 0.20 9.27
N LYS A 126 -16.31 0.71 9.63
CA LYS A 126 -16.46 1.97 10.36
C LYS A 126 -15.73 1.98 11.71
N LYS A 127 -15.65 0.83 12.41
CA LYS A 127 -14.89 0.72 13.67
C LYS A 127 -13.37 0.86 13.45
N LEU A 128 -12.86 0.42 12.30
CA LEU A 128 -11.44 0.46 11.98
C LEU A 128 -11.01 1.81 11.38
N CYS A 129 -11.82 2.34 10.46
CA CYS A 129 -11.54 3.54 9.68
C CYS A 129 -12.77 4.50 9.68
N PRO A 130 -13.13 5.09 10.84
CA PRO A 130 -14.36 5.86 10.97
C PRO A 130 -14.42 7.12 10.09
N GLN A 131 -13.32 7.85 9.94
CA GLN A 131 -13.31 9.09 9.14
C GLN A 131 -13.36 8.78 7.64
N LEU A 132 -12.63 7.76 7.20
CA LEU A 132 -12.71 7.28 5.82
C LEU A 132 -14.11 6.76 5.53
N PHE A 133 -14.68 5.95 6.42
CA PHE A 133 -16.02 5.41 6.26
C PHE A 133 -17.07 6.54 6.14
N GLU A 134 -17.08 7.51 7.06
CA GLU A 134 -18.00 8.65 6.99
C GLU A 134 -17.84 9.46 5.70
N ARG A 135 -16.64 9.52 5.12
CA ARG A 135 -16.37 10.32 3.94
C ARG A 135 -16.67 9.62 2.61
N PHE A 136 -16.46 8.31 2.54
CA PHE A 136 -16.45 7.55 1.29
C PHE A 136 -17.57 6.49 1.22
N TRP A 137 -18.04 5.99 2.36
CA TRP A 137 -19.08 4.96 2.42
C TRP A 137 -20.48 5.60 2.40
N ASN A 138 -21.15 5.56 1.24
CA ASN A 138 -22.53 6.04 1.06
C ASN A 138 -23.57 4.95 1.38
#